data_AF-A0A662LLY3-F1
#
_entry.id   AF-A0A662LLY3-F1
#
_cell.length_a   1.000
_cell.length_b   1.000
_cell.length_c   1.000
_cell.angle_alpha   90.00
_cell.angle_beta   90.00
_cell.angle_gamma   90.00
#
_symmetry.space_group_name_H-M   'P 1'
#
loop_
_entity.id
_entity.type
_entity.pdbx_description
1 polymer ?
#
loop_
_entity_poly.entity_id
_entity_poly.type
_entity_poly.pdbx_seq_one_letter_code
_entity_poly.pdbx_strand_id
1 'polypeptide(L)'
;MVNLRKLFYYLNAEQKTVLLADIKRIAEGCNYIASTEWKELKESQKTHDGQCPKCRVSVKIIDKIRHVQGTGKISSDFKLGFGSINGSINIDTTEVNHCKMCGHEWKKFKIKYISTSDIVRVALNYLGEIHADPEKNKRKDWKHDAVKVFNDCHAEAINMLLKKHSGYMHDITKKTLNLKTLRKQYNSVFDENIIIEIKKYGN
;
A
#
# COMPACT_ATOMS: atom_id res chain seq x y z
N MET A 1 0.99 20.46 -33.98
CA MET A 1 0.98 19.19 -34.74
C MET A 1 0.57 18.07 -33.80
N VAL A 2 -0.29 17.11 -34.19
CA VAL A 2 -0.70 16.01 -33.29
C VAL A 2 0.38 14.93 -33.33
N ASN A 3 1.05 14.67 -32.20
CA ASN A 3 2.01 13.59 -32.09
C ASN A 3 1.27 12.23 -32.14
N LEU A 4 1.23 11.61 -33.32
CA LEU A 4 0.52 10.34 -33.56
C LEU A 4 1.05 9.20 -32.67
N ARG A 5 2.34 9.19 -32.31
CA ARG A 5 2.90 8.21 -31.36
C ARG A 5 2.34 8.40 -29.95
N LYS A 6 2.13 9.64 -29.51
CA LYS A 6 1.48 10.00 -28.22
C LYS A 6 -0.01 9.61 -28.17
N LEU A 7 -0.66 9.54 -29.34
CA LEU A 7 -2.05 9.12 -29.53
C LEU A 7 -2.20 7.59 -29.55
N PHE A 8 -1.40 6.89 -30.37
CA PHE A 8 -1.42 5.43 -30.50
C PHE A 8 -0.57 4.68 -29.45
N TYR A 9 0.10 5.40 -28.54
CA TYR A 9 0.97 4.86 -27.49
C TYR A 9 2.17 4.05 -28.03
N TYR A 10 2.75 4.47 -29.17
CA TYR A 10 3.89 3.78 -29.79
C TYR A 10 5.22 4.31 -29.25
N LEU A 11 5.81 3.59 -28.30
CA LEU A 11 7.08 3.93 -27.65
C LEU A 11 8.29 3.49 -28.50
N ASN A 12 9.31 4.35 -28.59
CA ASN A 12 10.63 3.94 -29.08
C ASN A 12 11.46 3.27 -27.95
N ALA A 13 12.68 2.81 -28.27
CA ALA A 13 13.56 2.15 -27.30
C ALA A 13 13.98 3.07 -26.14
N GLU A 14 14.35 4.32 -26.43
CA GLU A 14 14.78 5.31 -25.43
C GLU A 14 13.65 5.62 -24.43
N GLN A 15 12.45 5.91 -24.94
CA GLN A 15 11.25 6.17 -24.16
C GLN A 15 10.89 4.95 -23.28
N LYS A 16 11.05 3.73 -23.80
CA LYS A 16 10.86 2.51 -23.00
C LYS A 16 11.88 2.42 -21.86
N THR A 17 13.15 2.77 -22.09
CA THR A 17 14.18 2.82 -21.05
C THR A 17 13.85 3.86 -19.98
N VAL A 18 13.42 5.07 -20.37
CA VAL A 18 12.99 6.13 -19.43
C VAL A 18 11.82 5.65 -18.57
N LEU A 19 10.79 5.04 -19.16
CA LEU A 19 9.65 4.52 -18.39
C LEU A 19 10.04 3.39 -17.43
N LEU A 20 10.98 2.52 -17.80
CA LEU A 20 11.48 1.49 -16.90
C LEU A 20 12.31 2.08 -15.76
N ALA A 21 13.08 3.15 -16.01
CA ALA A 21 13.81 3.88 -14.99
C ALA A 21 12.86 4.56 -13.99
N ASP A 22 11.79 5.21 -14.45
CA ASP A 22 10.76 5.80 -13.59
C ASP A 22 10.02 4.74 -12.75
N ILE A 23 9.60 3.65 -13.36
CA ILE A 23 8.94 2.54 -12.64
C ILE A 23 9.87 1.96 -11.57
N LYS A 24 11.18 1.86 -11.85
CA LYS A 24 12.19 1.45 -10.88
C LYS A 24 12.33 2.48 -9.75
N ARG A 25 12.44 3.77 -10.06
CA ARG A 25 12.53 4.87 -9.06
C ARG A 25 11.32 4.91 -8.13
N ILE A 26 10.12 4.78 -8.68
CA ILE A 26 8.86 4.70 -7.90
C ILE A 26 8.89 3.46 -6.99
N ALA A 27 9.33 2.30 -7.49
CA ALA A 27 9.43 1.08 -6.70
C ALA A 27 10.47 1.20 -5.58
N GLU A 28 11.62 1.84 -5.83
CA GLU A 28 12.66 2.12 -4.82
C GLU A 28 12.14 3.06 -3.72
N GLY A 29 11.47 4.16 -4.09
CA GLY A 29 10.83 5.07 -3.14
C GLY A 29 9.75 4.39 -2.29
N CYS A 30 8.90 3.58 -2.93
CA CYS A 30 7.88 2.79 -2.21
C CYS A 30 8.51 1.71 -1.31
N ASN A 31 9.66 1.16 -1.68
CA ASN A 31 10.37 0.16 -0.89
C ASN A 31 11.04 0.80 0.34
N TYR A 32 11.59 2.01 0.19
CA TYR A 32 12.09 2.80 1.30
C TYR A 32 10.98 3.02 2.34
N ILE A 33 9.82 3.54 1.93
CA ILE A 33 8.65 3.73 2.81
C ILE A 33 8.26 2.40 3.48
N ALA A 34 8.11 1.31 2.72
CA ALA A 34 7.75 -0.01 3.26
C ALA A 34 8.76 -0.50 4.32
N SER A 35 10.06 -0.25 4.12
CA SER A 35 11.12 -0.65 5.05
C SER A 35 11.12 0.17 6.35
N THR A 36 10.81 1.47 6.26
CA THR A 36 10.69 2.37 7.42
C THR A 36 9.46 1.99 8.26
N GLU A 37 8.29 1.88 7.64
CA GLU A 37 7.04 1.42 8.27
C GLU A 37 7.21 0.06 8.96
N TRP A 38 7.89 -0.89 8.29
CA TRP A 38 8.16 -2.21 8.87
C TRP A 38 9.08 -2.15 10.10
N LYS A 39 10.08 -1.26 10.09
CA LYS A 39 10.97 -1.03 11.24
C LYS A 39 10.19 -0.43 12.42
N GLU A 40 9.38 0.59 12.18
CA GLU A 40 8.56 1.25 13.22
C GLU A 40 7.53 0.29 13.83
N LEU A 41 6.88 -0.54 13.01
CA LEU A 41 6.00 -1.62 13.49
C LEU A 41 6.75 -2.65 14.33
N LYS A 42 8.00 -2.98 13.98
CA LYS A 42 8.84 -3.90 14.76
C LYS A 42 9.30 -3.31 16.08
N GLU A 43 9.60 -2.02 16.14
CA GLU A 43 9.95 -1.30 17.37
C GLU A 43 8.73 -1.12 18.28
N SER A 44 7.57 -0.82 17.70
CA SER A 44 6.28 -0.78 18.39
C SER A 44 5.90 -2.15 18.99
N GLN A 45 6.04 -3.24 18.22
CA GLN A 45 5.85 -4.61 18.70
C GLN A 45 6.76 -4.93 19.88
N LYS A 46 8.06 -4.66 19.77
CA LYS A 46 9.03 -4.90 20.87
C LYS A 46 8.67 -4.13 22.14
N THR A 47 8.20 -2.89 22.00
CA THR A 47 7.84 -2.03 23.13
C THR A 47 6.56 -2.53 23.82
N HIS A 48 5.54 -2.86 23.03
CA HIS A 48 4.24 -3.34 23.52
C HIS A 48 4.31 -4.74 24.15
N ASP A 49 5.04 -5.66 23.53
CA ASP A 49 5.16 -7.05 24.01
C ASP A 49 6.26 -7.19 25.08
N GLY A 50 7.23 -6.27 25.11
CA GLY A 50 8.36 -6.29 26.04
C GLY A 50 8.12 -5.63 27.41
N GLN A 51 6.97 -5.00 27.66
CA GLN A 51 6.67 -4.35 28.94
C GLN A 51 5.25 -4.65 29.42
N CYS A 52 5.09 -5.10 30.67
CA CYS A 52 3.76 -5.32 31.23
C CYS A 52 3.05 -3.97 31.49
N PRO A 53 1.85 -3.71 30.95
CA PRO A 53 1.16 -2.42 31.12
C PRO A 53 0.74 -2.15 32.57
N LYS A 54 0.57 -3.20 33.40
CA LYS A 54 0.16 -3.07 34.81
C LYS A 54 1.30 -2.71 35.75
N CYS A 55 2.45 -3.40 35.66
CA CYS A 55 3.58 -3.19 36.58
C CYS A 55 4.79 -2.48 35.96
N ARG A 56 4.76 -2.21 34.65
CA ARG A 56 5.84 -1.56 33.88
C ARG A 56 7.20 -2.29 33.90
N VAL A 57 7.24 -3.54 34.37
CA VAL A 57 8.44 -4.40 34.37
C VAL A 57 8.54 -5.20 33.07
N SER A 58 9.75 -5.33 32.53
CA SER A 58 10.05 -5.96 31.24
C SER A 58 10.64 -7.39 31.33
N VAL A 59 11.18 -7.79 32.47
CA VAL A 59 12.16 -8.91 32.54
C VAL A 59 11.54 -10.32 32.64
N LYS A 60 10.22 -10.47 32.75
CA LYS A 60 9.57 -11.78 33.00
C LYS A 60 8.20 -11.91 32.31
N ILE A 61 8.20 -11.84 30.99
CA ILE A 61 7.04 -12.06 30.14
C ILE A 61 7.16 -13.46 29.53
N ILE A 62 6.09 -14.27 29.62
CA ILE A 62 6.00 -15.56 28.93
C ILE A 62 4.98 -15.43 27.80
N ASP A 63 5.31 -15.98 26.64
CA ASP A 63 4.34 -16.27 25.60
C ASP A 63 3.37 -17.36 26.05
N LYS A 64 2.07 -17.08 26.00
CA LYS A 64 1.02 -18.10 26.15
C LYS A 64 0.10 -18.06 24.93
N ILE A 65 -0.28 -19.23 24.44
CA ILE A 65 -1.41 -19.35 23.52
C ILE A 65 -2.67 -19.47 24.37
N ARG A 66 -3.56 -18.49 24.32
CA ARG A 66 -4.87 -18.59 24.94
C ARG A 66 -5.85 -19.13 23.92
N HIS A 67 -6.37 -20.32 24.18
CA HIS A 67 -7.51 -20.83 23.43
C HIS A 67 -8.73 -19.95 23.76
N VAL A 68 -9.15 -19.13 22.80
CA VAL A 68 -10.44 -18.43 22.88
C VAL A 68 -11.43 -19.29 22.13
N GLN A 69 -12.43 -19.80 22.85
CA GLN A 69 -13.57 -20.48 22.24
C GLN A 69 -14.39 -19.44 21.47
N GLY A 70 -14.28 -19.44 20.14
CA GLY A 70 -15.14 -18.64 19.28
C GLY A 70 -16.48 -19.33 19.06
N THR A 71 -17.58 -18.57 19.13
CA THR A 71 -18.92 -19.08 18.83
C THR A 71 -19.11 -19.19 17.31
N GLY A 72 -19.32 -20.41 16.82
CA GLY A 72 -19.74 -20.64 15.44
C GLY A 72 -21.25 -20.70 15.32
N LYS A 73 -21.84 -19.82 14.50
CA LYS A 73 -23.26 -19.96 14.12
C LYS A 73 -23.35 -21.02 13.04
N ILE A 74 -24.29 -21.97 13.18
CA ILE A 74 -24.57 -23.03 12.21
C ILE A 74 -25.99 -22.84 11.66
N SER A 75 -26.18 -22.48 10.38
CA SER A 75 -27.51 -22.10 9.85
C SER A 75 -27.76 -22.37 8.35
N SER A 76 -28.64 -23.30 7.98
CA SER A 76 -29.24 -23.29 6.63
C SER A 76 -30.57 -24.06 6.58
N ASP A 77 -31.03 -24.40 5.37
CA ASP A 77 -32.43 -24.62 5.05
C ASP A 77 -32.71 -26.04 4.51
N PHE A 78 -33.37 -26.88 5.30
CA PHE A 78 -33.82 -28.22 4.87
C PHE A 78 -35.16 -28.17 4.11
N LYS A 79 -35.08 -28.10 2.78
CA LYS A 79 -36.19 -28.32 1.85
C LYS A 79 -36.29 -29.82 1.51
N LEU A 80 -37.08 -30.59 2.28
CA LEU A 80 -37.38 -32.02 2.04
C LEU A 80 -36.17 -32.97 2.10
N GLY A 81 -35.49 -33.04 3.25
CA GLY A 81 -34.26 -33.83 3.38
C GLY A 81 -33.03 -33.21 2.68
N PHE A 82 -33.22 -32.08 2.00
CA PHE A 82 -32.16 -31.28 1.38
C PHE A 82 -31.94 -29.97 2.12
N GLY A 83 -30.94 -29.93 3.00
CA GLY A 83 -30.47 -28.71 3.61
C GLY A 83 -29.13 -28.82 4.29
N SER A 84 -28.79 -27.76 4.98
CA SER A 84 -27.57 -27.56 5.75
C SER A 84 -27.95 -26.64 6.93
N ILE A 85 -27.07 -26.09 7.76
CA ILE A 85 -25.73 -26.55 8.09
C ILE A 85 -24.63 -25.46 8.05
N ASN A 86 -24.89 -24.15 7.78
CA ASN A 86 -23.81 -23.13 7.59
C ASN A 86 -23.07 -22.81 8.89
N GLY A 87 -22.18 -23.69 9.33
CA GLY A 87 -21.34 -23.55 10.53
C GLY A 87 -20.09 -22.72 10.29
N SER A 88 -20.02 -21.52 10.87
CA SER A 88 -18.79 -20.71 10.87
C SER A 88 -18.08 -20.78 12.23
N ILE A 89 -17.58 -21.96 12.64
CA ILE A 89 -16.73 -22.07 13.84
C ILE A 89 -15.40 -21.37 13.56
N ASN A 90 -15.20 -20.18 14.13
CA ASN A 90 -13.94 -19.46 14.05
C ASN A 90 -13.11 -19.72 15.32
N ILE A 91 -12.12 -20.61 15.23
CA ILE A 91 -11.21 -20.91 16.36
C ILE A 91 -10.08 -19.89 16.37
N ASP A 92 -10.30 -18.76 17.04
CA ASP A 92 -9.30 -17.71 17.21
C ASP A 92 -8.34 -18.06 18.38
N THR A 93 -7.35 -18.93 18.13
CA THR A 93 -6.20 -19.06 19.05
C THR A 93 -5.48 -17.72 19.14
N THR A 94 -5.55 -17.06 20.30
CA THR A 94 -4.98 -15.73 20.48
C THR A 94 -3.71 -15.83 21.29
N GLU A 95 -2.57 -15.45 20.70
CA GLU A 95 -1.32 -15.28 21.45
C GLU A 95 -1.44 -14.11 22.43
N VAL A 96 -1.06 -14.36 23.68
CA VAL A 96 -1.05 -13.37 24.77
C VAL A 96 0.32 -13.36 25.46
N ASN A 97 0.74 -12.16 25.85
CA ASN A 97 1.84 -11.95 26.78
C ASN A 97 1.33 -12.19 28.20
N HIS A 98 2.10 -12.87 29.04
CA HIS A 98 1.76 -13.11 30.44
C HIS A 98 2.90 -12.67 31.39
N CYS A 99 2.62 -11.75 32.30
CA CYS A 99 3.60 -11.24 33.26
C CYS A 99 3.73 -12.15 34.50
N LYS A 100 4.90 -12.78 34.71
CA LYS A 100 5.14 -13.63 35.89
C LYS A 100 5.03 -12.89 37.23
N MET A 101 5.22 -11.57 37.26
CA MET A 101 5.26 -10.78 38.52
C MET A 101 3.88 -10.41 39.05
N CYS A 102 2.90 -10.15 38.18
CA CYS A 102 1.56 -9.68 38.59
C CYS A 102 0.40 -10.47 37.97
N GLY A 103 0.69 -11.55 37.25
CA GLY A 103 -0.29 -12.43 36.59
C GLY A 103 -1.06 -11.81 35.43
N HIS A 104 -0.82 -10.54 35.11
CA HIS A 104 -1.58 -9.82 34.08
C HIS A 104 -1.26 -10.34 32.67
N GLU A 105 -2.31 -10.45 31.84
CA GLU A 105 -2.27 -10.92 30.46
C GLU A 105 -2.76 -9.83 29.50
N TRP A 106 -2.09 -9.68 28.36
CA TRP A 106 -2.52 -8.80 27.27
C TRP A 106 -2.24 -9.47 25.92
N LYS A 107 -3.04 -9.15 24.89
CA LYS A 107 -2.88 -9.71 23.53
C LYS A 107 -1.50 -9.31 22.97
N LYS A 108 -0.85 -10.19 22.22
CA LYS A 108 0.38 -9.80 21.49
C LYS A 108 0.12 -8.76 20.41
N PHE A 109 1.12 -7.93 20.12
CA PHE A 109 1.07 -6.99 19.01
C PHE A 109 1.13 -7.74 17.66
N LYS A 110 0.01 -7.79 16.94
CA LYS A 110 -0.06 -8.39 15.60
C LYS A 110 0.49 -7.40 14.56
N ILE A 111 1.64 -7.72 13.96
CA ILE A 111 2.15 -7.02 12.77
C ILE A 111 1.80 -7.81 11.49
N LYS A 112 1.62 -7.09 10.38
CA LYS A 112 1.53 -7.66 9.03
C LYS A 112 2.68 -7.12 8.19
N TYR A 113 3.34 -7.96 7.41
CA TYR A 113 4.36 -7.51 6.47
C TYR A 113 3.76 -6.55 5.43
N ILE A 114 4.44 -5.43 5.19
CA ILE A 114 4.08 -4.41 4.22
C ILE A 114 5.00 -4.58 3.02
N SER A 115 4.44 -4.92 1.86
CA SER A 115 5.23 -5.04 0.62
C SER A 115 5.33 -3.70 -0.11
N THR A 116 6.36 -3.55 -0.95
CA THR A 116 6.48 -2.44 -1.91
C THR A 116 5.21 -2.27 -2.75
N SER A 117 4.57 -3.38 -3.14
CA SER A 117 3.33 -3.40 -3.91
C SER A 117 2.14 -2.82 -3.13
N ASP A 118 2.11 -2.99 -1.80
CA ASP A 118 1.07 -2.39 -0.96
C ASP A 118 1.26 -0.88 -0.87
N ILE A 119 2.49 -0.40 -0.67
CA ILE A 119 2.79 1.04 -0.68
C ILE A 119 2.50 1.68 -2.04
N VAL A 120 2.86 1.05 -3.17
CA VAL A 120 2.50 1.56 -4.51
C VAL A 120 0.99 1.77 -4.66
N ARG A 121 0.17 0.82 -4.17
CA ARG A 121 -1.30 0.94 -4.23
C ARG A 121 -1.82 2.08 -3.35
N VAL A 122 -1.26 2.22 -2.14
CA VAL A 122 -1.60 3.27 -1.18
C VAL A 122 -1.24 4.66 -1.75
N ALA A 123 -0.03 4.82 -2.28
CA ALA A 123 0.44 6.06 -2.90
C ALA A 123 -0.41 6.44 -4.13
N LEU A 124 -0.76 5.48 -5.00
CA LEU A 124 -1.67 5.72 -6.14
C LEU A 124 -3.08 6.16 -5.69
N ASN A 125 -3.63 5.56 -4.62
CA ASN A 125 -4.92 6.00 -4.08
C ASN A 125 -4.85 7.41 -3.47
N TYR A 126 -3.77 7.76 -2.77
CA TYR A 126 -3.59 9.12 -2.24
C TYR A 126 -3.40 10.16 -3.35
N LEU A 127 -2.66 9.83 -4.41
CA LEU A 127 -2.58 10.65 -5.61
C LEU A 127 -3.99 10.90 -6.20
N GLY A 128 -4.81 9.86 -6.33
CA GLY A 128 -6.18 9.97 -6.83
C GLY A 128 -7.10 10.81 -5.94
N GLU A 129 -6.97 10.68 -4.62
CA GLU A 129 -7.74 11.46 -3.64
C GLU A 129 -7.30 12.94 -3.59
N ILE A 130 -6.00 13.23 -3.70
CA ILE A 130 -5.46 14.60 -3.78
C ILE A 130 -5.94 15.30 -5.06
N HIS A 131 -5.95 14.59 -6.20
CA HIS A 131 -6.46 15.16 -7.46
C HIS A 131 -7.98 15.37 -7.45
N ALA A 132 -8.73 14.55 -6.69
CA ALA A 132 -10.19 14.62 -6.65
C ALA A 132 -10.70 15.75 -5.74
N ASP A 133 -10.00 15.99 -4.62
CA ASP A 133 -10.33 17.03 -3.65
C ASP A 133 -9.03 17.58 -3.03
N PRO A 134 -8.39 18.57 -3.68
CA PRO A 134 -7.13 19.14 -3.21
C PRO A 134 -7.29 19.80 -1.83
N GLU A 135 -8.36 20.60 -1.63
CA GLU A 135 -8.59 21.37 -0.41
C GLU A 135 -8.70 20.47 0.84
N LYS A 136 -9.44 19.37 0.74
CA LYS A 136 -9.60 18.39 1.84
C LYS A 136 -8.33 17.61 2.16
N ASN A 137 -7.37 17.54 1.23
CA ASN A 137 -6.11 16.81 1.43
C ASN A 137 -4.90 17.74 1.66
N LYS A 138 -5.02 19.07 1.55
CA LYS A 138 -3.94 20.03 1.89
C LYS A 138 -3.33 19.85 3.29
N ARG A 139 -4.11 19.38 4.27
CA ARG A 139 -3.68 19.20 5.68
C ARG A 139 -3.25 17.77 6.03
N LYS A 140 -2.88 16.95 5.04
CA LYS A 140 -2.53 15.53 5.22
C LYS A 140 -1.11 15.27 4.74
N ASP A 141 -0.14 15.86 5.42
CA ASP A 141 1.28 15.89 5.03
C ASP A 141 1.81 14.50 4.71
N TRP A 142 1.50 13.51 5.56
CA TRP A 142 1.82 12.09 5.38
C TRP A 142 1.34 11.49 4.03
N LYS A 143 0.24 11.98 3.44
CA LYS A 143 -0.19 11.57 2.10
C LYS A 143 0.66 12.22 1.01
N HIS A 144 1.01 13.49 1.19
CA HIS A 144 1.89 14.20 0.25
C HIS A 144 3.28 13.57 0.24
N ASP A 145 3.80 13.20 1.41
CA ASP A 145 5.07 12.46 1.54
C ASP A 145 5.06 11.13 0.79
N ALA A 146 4.00 10.33 0.95
CA ALA A 146 3.83 9.08 0.20
C ALA A 146 3.68 9.30 -1.32
N VAL A 147 3.17 10.46 -1.75
CA VAL A 147 2.98 10.81 -3.18
C VAL A 147 4.25 11.39 -3.81
N LYS A 148 5.22 11.91 -3.04
CA LYS A 148 6.52 12.38 -3.55
C LYS A 148 7.30 11.32 -4.33
N VAL A 149 7.00 10.03 -4.16
CA VAL A 149 7.58 8.94 -4.98
C VAL A 149 7.29 9.07 -6.48
N PHE A 150 6.27 9.85 -6.86
CA PHE A 150 5.93 10.14 -8.26
C PHE A 150 6.54 11.44 -8.79
N ASN A 151 7.26 12.20 -7.96
CA ASN A 151 7.96 13.40 -8.42
C ASN A 151 8.98 13.03 -9.51
N ASP A 152 9.13 13.92 -10.49
CA ASP A 152 10.06 13.78 -11.62
C ASP A 152 9.88 12.48 -12.44
N CYS A 153 8.71 11.86 -12.36
CA CYS A 153 8.32 10.68 -13.13
C CYS A 153 7.29 11.03 -14.21
N HIS A 154 7.29 10.29 -15.31
CA HIS A 154 6.40 10.56 -16.44
C HIS A 154 4.98 10.04 -16.21
N ALA A 155 4.00 10.77 -16.76
CA ALA A 155 2.58 10.43 -16.70
C ALA A 155 2.27 8.99 -17.15
N GLU A 156 3.00 8.50 -18.16
CA GLU A 156 2.92 7.14 -18.67
C GLU A 156 3.35 6.07 -17.67
N ALA A 157 4.42 6.30 -16.89
CA ALA A 157 4.92 5.34 -15.90
C ALA A 157 3.90 5.15 -14.77
N ILE A 158 3.35 6.26 -14.26
CA ILE A 158 2.28 6.27 -13.25
C ILE A 158 1.04 5.54 -13.78
N ASN A 159 0.63 5.83 -15.03
CA ASN A 159 -0.51 5.18 -15.68
C ASN A 159 -0.29 3.67 -15.93
N MET A 160 0.95 3.23 -16.19
CA MET A 160 1.29 1.80 -16.30
C MET A 160 1.16 1.08 -14.95
N LEU A 161 1.63 1.70 -13.85
CA LEU A 161 1.43 1.18 -12.50
C LEU A 161 -0.06 1.15 -12.10
N LEU A 162 -0.81 2.20 -12.42
CA LEU A 162 -2.26 2.26 -12.19
C LEU A 162 -3.00 1.12 -12.90
N LYS A 163 -2.67 0.84 -14.16
CA LYS A 163 -3.23 -0.31 -14.91
C LYS A 163 -2.86 -1.64 -14.26
N LYS A 164 -1.59 -1.84 -13.90
CA LYS A 164 -1.08 -3.06 -13.23
C LYS A 164 -1.78 -3.33 -11.91
N HIS A 165 -2.16 -2.29 -11.16
CA HIS A 165 -2.80 -2.39 -9.86
C HIS A 165 -4.30 -2.08 -9.85
N SER A 166 -4.93 -1.96 -11.02
CA SER A 166 -6.31 -1.47 -11.23
C SER A 166 -7.38 -2.18 -10.37
N GLY A 167 -7.26 -3.50 -10.16
CA GLY A 167 -8.16 -4.28 -9.30
C GLY A 167 -8.15 -3.88 -7.81
N TYR A 168 -7.14 -3.13 -7.35
CA TYR A 168 -6.97 -2.68 -5.96
C TYR A 168 -7.18 -1.17 -5.78
N MET A 169 -7.54 -0.44 -6.84
CA MET A 169 -7.73 1.02 -6.80
C MET A 169 -9.13 1.39 -6.32
N HIS A 170 -9.24 2.43 -5.49
CA HIS A 170 -10.53 3.02 -5.14
C HIS A 170 -11.23 3.58 -6.38
N ASP A 171 -12.56 3.58 -6.40
CA ASP A 171 -13.30 4.05 -7.59
C ASP A 171 -13.11 5.55 -7.86
N ILE A 172 -12.83 6.34 -6.83
CA ILE A 172 -12.42 7.74 -6.98
C ILE A 172 -11.08 7.83 -7.73
N THR A 173 -10.09 7.01 -7.35
CA THR A 173 -8.79 6.91 -8.02
C THR A 173 -8.93 6.51 -9.48
N LYS A 174 -9.75 5.49 -9.77
CA LYS A 174 -10.02 5.02 -11.15
C LYS A 174 -10.67 6.10 -12.04
N LYS A 175 -11.54 6.94 -11.48
CA LYS A 175 -12.22 8.03 -12.20
C LYS A 175 -11.28 9.23 -12.42
N THR A 176 -10.54 9.60 -11.38
CA THR A 176 -9.73 10.82 -11.35
C THR A 176 -8.37 10.64 -12.03
N LEU A 177 -7.66 9.53 -11.80
CA LEU A 177 -6.38 9.25 -12.44
C LEU A 177 -6.61 8.50 -13.74
N ASN A 178 -6.44 9.22 -14.84
CA ASN A 178 -6.39 8.68 -16.19
C ASN A 178 -5.24 9.36 -16.94
N LEU A 179 -4.80 8.80 -18.06
CA LEU A 179 -3.64 9.35 -18.78
C LEU A 179 -3.83 10.82 -19.21
N LYS A 180 -5.06 11.28 -19.44
CA LYS A 180 -5.36 12.68 -19.79
C LYS A 180 -5.22 13.62 -18.58
N THR A 181 -5.56 13.18 -17.36
CA THR A 181 -5.36 13.99 -16.14
C THR A 181 -3.92 13.94 -15.66
N LEU A 182 -3.25 12.78 -15.74
CA LEU A 182 -1.82 12.64 -15.42
C LEU A 182 -0.94 13.53 -16.30
N ARG A 183 -1.16 13.53 -17.63
CA ARG A 183 -0.45 14.39 -18.60
C ARG A 183 -0.70 15.91 -18.45
N LYS A 184 -1.56 16.35 -17.52
CA LYS A 184 -1.73 17.78 -17.16
C LYS A 184 -0.83 18.22 -15.99
N GLN A 185 -0.26 17.26 -15.25
CA GLN A 185 0.48 17.52 -14.02
C GLN A 185 1.90 16.93 -14.04
N TYR A 186 2.09 15.85 -14.80
CA TYR A 186 3.36 15.18 -15.02
C TYR A 186 3.75 15.30 -16.49
N ASN A 187 5.05 15.47 -16.75
CA ASN A 187 5.62 15.43 -18.09
C ASN A 187 5.25 14.11 -18.77
N SER A 188 4.97 14.11 -20.07
CA SER A 188 4.76 12.88 -20.82
C SER A 188 6.03 12.48 -21.54
N VAL A 189 6.31 11.18 -21.62
CA VAL A 189 7.52 10.64 -22.27
C VAL A 189 7.57 10.93 -23.79
N PHE A 190 6.51 11.54 -24.34
CA PHE A 190 6.37 11.95 -25.73
C PHE A 190 6.59 13.46 -25.96
N ASP A 191 6.93 14.22 -24.91
CA ASP A 191 7.15 15.67 -25.00
C ASP A 191 8.59 15.99 -25.42
N GLU A 192 8.74 16.98 -26.31
CA GLU A 192 9.95 17.18 -27.11
C GLU A 192 11.18 17.58 -26.28
N ASN A 193 10.97 18.19 -25.09
CA ASN A 193 12.05 18.59 -24.18
C ASN A 193 12.91 17.40 -23.71
N ILE A 194 12.30 16.22 -23.51
CA ILE A 194 13.00 15.01 -23.07
C ILE A 194 13.95 14.50 -24.16
N ILE A 195 13.58 14.65 -25.42
CA ILE A 195 14.42 14.27 -26.58
C ILE A 195 15.67 15.16 -26.64
N ILE A 196 15.58 16.41 -26.19
CA ILE A 196 16.72 17.35 -26.14
C ILE A 196 17.66 17.02 -24.98
N GLU A 197 17.12 16.66 -23.80
CA GLU A 197 17.94 16.25 -22.64
C GLU A 197 18.68 14.93 -22.91
N ILE A 198 17.99 13.91 -23.44
CA ILE A 198 18.62 12.63 -23.80
C ILE A 198 19.76 12.85 -24.83
N LYS A 199 19.56 13.73 -25.81
CA LYS A 199 20.60 14.08 -26.81
C LYS A 199 21.76 14.92 -26.25
N LYS A 200 21.58 15.62 -25.12
CA LYS A 200 22.65 16.40 -24.47
C LYS A 200 23.56 15.55 -23.60
N TYR A 201 23.05 14.47 -23.01
CA TYR A 201 23.76 13.61 -22.06
C TYR A 201 24.01 12.18 -22.56
N GLY A 202 23.67 11.90 -23.83
CA GLY A 202 23.79 10.59 -24.48
C GLY A 202 24.99 10.43 -25.43
N ASN A 203 26.03 11.26 -25.29
CA ASN A 203 27.34 11.14 -25.96
C ASN A 203 28.42 10.81 -24.93
#